data_AF-A0A933DYD2-F1
#
_entry.id   AF-A0A933DYD2-F1
#
_cell.length_a   1.000
_cell.length_b   1.000
_cell.length_c   1.000
_cell.angle_alpha   90.00
_cell.angle_beta   90.00
_cell.angle_gamma   90.00
#
_symmetry.space_group_name_H-M   'P 1'
#
loop_
_entity.id
_entity.type
_entity.pdbx_description
1 polymer ?
#
loop_
_entity_poly.entity_id
_entity_poly.type
_entity_poly.pdbx_seq_one_letter_code
_entity_poly.pdbx_strand_id
1 'polypeptide(L)'
;MADYYFERECRTPQSEAYNILDEEAAVGRLDIHFAGNIVHGTLCVSEGLTREMIEELIQTIDDELLDVVGVNREEFIVHVYQGHDVGVYTNHGFGEDGEEG
;
A
#
# COMPACT_ATOMS: atom_id res chain seq x y z
N MET A 1 3.35 17.07 -11.08
CA MET A 1 3.55 16.08 -10.01
C MET A 1 2.18 15.54 -9.72
N ALA A 2 2.02 14.22 -9.80
CA ALA A 2 0.79 13.57 -9.37
C ALA A 2 0.56 13.87 -7.89
N ASP A 3 -0.69 14.09 -7.49
CA ASP A 3 -1.05 14.40 -6.10
C ASP A 3 -1.59 13.12 -5.47
N TYR A 4 -0.66 12.26 -5.04
CA TYR A 4 -1.00 10.97 -4.46
C TYR A 4 -1.50 11.13 -3.03
N TYR A 5 -2.67 10.56 -2.75
CA TYR A 5 -3.22 10.50 -1.41
C TYR A 5 -3.10 9.09 -0.82
N PHE A 6 -2.52 9.00 0.38
CA PHE A 6 -2.33 7.74 1.10
C PHE A 6 -3.39 7.59 2.19
N GLU A 7 -4.43 6.80 1.90
CA GLU A 7 -5.46 6.47 2.86
C GLU A 7 -5.02 5.28 3.72
N ARG A 8 -4.78 5.51 5.01
CA ARG A 8 -4.36 4.45 5.93
C ARG A 8 -5.53 3.53 6.27
N GLU A 9 -5.47 2.29 5.80
CA GLU A 9 -6.46 1.26 6.07
C GLU A 9 -6.24 0.61 7.44
N CYS A 10 -4.99 0.27 7.76
CA CYS A 10 -4.67 -0.32 9.07
C CYS A 10 -3.30 0.11 9.59
N ARG A 11 -3.15 0.04 10.91
CA ARG A 11 -1.91 0.33 11.63
C ARG A 11 -1.73 -0.60 12.80
N THR A 12 -0.56 -1.18 12.90
CA THR A 12 -0.07 -1.96 14.03
C THR A 12 1.27 -1.36 14.51
N PRO A 13 1.84 -1.82 15.63
CA PRO A 13 3.16 -1.37 16.05
C PRO A 13 4.29 -1.69 15.06
N GLN A 14 4.11 -2.70 14.20
CA GLN A 14 5.16 -3.22 13.31
C GLN A 14 4.81 -3.14 11.83
N SER A 15 3.61 -2.70 11.47
CA SER A 15 3.16 -2.68 10.08
C SER A 15 2.02 -1.72 9.85
N GLU A 16 1.93 -1.20 8.64
CA GLU A 16 0.87 -0.28 8.19
C GLU A 16 0.44 -0.68 6.77
N ALA A 17 -0.83 -0.44 6.44
CA ALA A 17 -1.33 -0.63 5.09
C ALA A 17 -2.08 0.61 4.61
N TYR A 18 -1.84 0.97 3.37
CA TYR A 18 -2.36 2.17 2.73
C TYR A 18 -2.98 1.84 1.38
N ASN A 19 -4.17 2.37 1.12
CA ASN A 19 -4.71 2.49 -0.23
C ASN A 19 -4.18 3.79 -0.84
N ILE A 20 -3.72 3.72 -2.09
CA ILE A 20 -3.12 4.85 -2.80
C ILE A 20 -4.14 5.34 -3.82
N LEU A 21 -4.46 6.63 -3.72
CA LEU A 21 -5.42 7.31 -4.56
C LEU A 21 -4.69 8.38 -5.38
N ASP A 22 -5.06 8.52 -6.64
CA ASP A 22 -4.72 9.66 -7.49
C ASP A 22 -6.04 10.37 -7.82
N GLU A 23 -6.19 11.60 -7.32
CA GLU A 23 -7.46 12.32 -7.23
C GLU A 23 -8.53 11.52 -6.44
N GLU A 24 -9.35 10.72 -7.13
CA GLU A 24 -10.38 9.83 -6.55
C GLU A 24 -10.22 8.37 -7.01
N ALA A 25 -9.24 8.08 -7.87
CA ALA A 25 -9.03 6.76 -8.44
C ALA A 25 -8.02 5.96 -7.61
N ALA A 26 -8.39 4.73 -7.22
CA ALA A 26 -7.45 3.82 -6.60
C ALA A 26 -6.37 3.40 -7.62
N VAL A 27 -5.12 3.75 -7.34
CA VAL A 27 -3.97 3.48 -8.21
C VAL A 27 -3.06 2.38 -7.67
N GLY A 28 -3.22 2.02 -6.39
CA GLY A 28 -2.46 0.93 -5.79
C GLY A 28 -2.68 0.74 -4.31
N ARG A 29 -1.87 -0.16 -3.74
CA ARG A 29 -1.81 -0.47 -2.32
C ARG A 29 -0.35 -0.55 -1.89
N LEU A 30 -0.05 -0.01 -0.71
CA LEU A 30 1.24 -0.11 -0.05
C LEU A 30 1.07 -0.81 1.30
N ASP A 31 1.79 -1.91 1.48
CA ASP A 31 1.93 -2.58 2.77
C ASP A 31 3.37 -2.38 3.28
N ILE A 32 3.49 -1.82 4.48
CA ILE A 32 4.78 -1.50 5.14
C ILE A 32 4.97 -2.42 6.33
N HIS A 33 6.21 -2.90 6.48
CA HIS A 33 6.68 -3.64 7.66
C HIS A 33 7.93 -2.97 8.24
N PHE A 34 7.86 -2.64 9.53
CA PHE A 34 8.95 -2.04 10.30
C PHE A 34 9.79 -3.15 10.95
N ALA A 35 11.07 -3.25 10.57
CA ALA A 35 12.01 -4.25 11.07
C ALA A 35 13.27 -3.57 11.66
N GLY A 36 13.13 -3.02 12.87
CA GLY A 36 14.20 -2.23 13.49
C GLY A 36 14.42 -0.92 12.73
N ASN A 37 15.61 -0.74 12.16
CA ASN A 37 15.97 0.44 11.36
C ASN A 37 15.73 0.25 9.85
N ILE A 38 15.24 -0.92 9.43
CA ILE A 38 14.93 -1.23 8.04
C ILE A 38 13.42 -1.21 7.85
N VAL A 39 12.97 -0.57 6.78
CA VAL A 39 11.56 -0.56 6.37
C VAL A 39 11.42 -1.40 5.11
N HIS A 40 10.52 -2.38 5.13
CA HIS A 40 10.16 -3.16 3.95
C HIS A 40 8.79 -2.72 3.43
N GLY A 41 8.68 -2.47 2.14
CA GLY A 41 7.43 -2.14 1.46
C GLY A 41 7.08 -3.18 0.40
N THR A 42 5.79 -3.51 0.30
CA THR A 42 5.20 -4.13 -0.89
C THR A 42 4.27 -3.11 -1.53
N LEU A 43 4.56 -2.74 -2.77
CA LEU A 43 3.79 -1.77 -3.55
C LEU A 43 3.13 -2.48 -4.72
N CYS A 44 1.80 -2.60 -4.67
CA CYS A 44 0.99 -3.12 -5.78
C CYS A 44 0.35 -1.93 -6.50
N VAL A 45 0.58 -1.78 -7.79
CA VAL A 45 0.04 -0.66 -8.60
C VAL A 45 -0.75 -1.14 -9.81
N SER A 46 -1.63 -0.27 -10.30
CA SER A 46 -2.38 -0.48 -11.55
C SER A 46 -1.47 -0.69 -12.76
N GLU A 47 -1.90 -1.55 -13.70
CA GLU A 47 -1.25 -1.78 -15.00
C GLU A 47 -1.06 -0.50 -15.84
N GLY A 48 -1.83 0.55 -15.56
CA GLY A 48 -1.74 1.82 -16.29
C GLY A 48 -0.58 2.72 -15.87
N LEU A 49 0.06 2.48 -14.72
CA LEU A 49 1.14 3.34 -14.23
C LEU A 49 2.43 3.13 -15.05
N THR A 50 3.05 4.22 -15.49
CA THR A 50 4.37 4.12 -16.12
C THR A 50 5.46 3.92 -15.07
N ARG A 51 6.66 3.54 -15.52
CA ARG A 51 7.81 3.40 -14.64
C ARG A 51 8.16 4.72 -13.95
N GLU A 52 8.09 5.83 -14.66
CA GLU A 52 8.34 7.16 -14.12
C GLU A 52 7.32 7.51 -13.03
N MET A 53 6.04 7.18 -13.22
CA MET A 53 5.00 7.39 -12.20
C MET A 53 5.24 6.52 -10.96
N ILE A 54 5.73 5.28 -11.13
CA ILE A 54 6.11 4.40 -10.03
C ILE A 54 7.31 4.96 -9.26
N GLU A 55 8.33 5.44 -9.97
CA GLU A 55 9.51 6.06 -9.35
C GLU A 55 9.11 7.34 -8.58
N GLU A 56 8.23 8.18 -9.14
CA GLU A 56 7.64 9.33 -8.43
C GLU A 56 6.86 8.89 -7.18
N LEU A 57 6.02 7.85 -7.29
CA LEU A 57 5.23 7.35 -6.18
C LEU A 57 6.11 6.82 -5.03
N ILE A 58 7.19 6.11 -5.34
CA ILE A 58 8.16 5.63 -4.34
C ILE A 58 8.81 6.82 -3.63
N GLN A 59 9.18 7.87 -4.37
CA GLN A 59 9.75 9.08 -3.79
C GLN A 59 8.76 9.78 -2.85
N THR A 60 7.49 9.92 -3.26
CA THR A 60 6.45 10.49 -2.39
C THR A 60 6.23 9.66 -1.12
N ILE A 61 6.22 8.32 -1.23
CA ILE A 61 6.13 7.44 -0.05
C ILE A 61 7.29 7.68 0.91
N ASP A 62 8.50 7.80 0.37
CA ASP A 62 9.71 8.05 1.14
C ASP A 62 9.63 9.37 1.92
N ASP A 63 9.29 10.45 1.21
CA ASP A 63 9.29 11.82 1.72
C ASP A 63 8.09 12.12 2.65
N GLU A 64 6.88 11.65 2.30
CA GLU A 64 5.65 12.04 3.01
C GLU A 64 5.22 11.02 4.06
N LEU A 65 5.47 9.73 3.82
CA LEU A 65 4.96 8.67 4.67
C LEU A 65 6.00 8.21 5.68
N LEU A 66 7.24 7.98 5.24
CA LEU A 66 8.26 7.36 6.09
C LEU A 66 9.01 8.38 6.95
N ASP A 67 9.27 9.58 6.43
CA ASP A 67 9.90 10.66 7.21
C ASP A 67 9.00 11.18 8.34
N VAL A 68 7.67 11.12 8.17
CA VAL A 68 6.71 11.57 9.20
C VAL A 68 6.58 10.59 10.37
N VAL A 69 6.87 9.30 10.18
CA VAL A 69 6.69 8.28 11.22
C VAL A 69 7.81 8.31 12.28
N GLY A 70 8.84 9.15 12.10
CA GLY A 70 9.85 9.43 13.13
C GLY A 70 10.74 8.23 13.48
N VAL A 71 10.79 7.22 12.60
CA VAL A 71 11.70 6.07 12.72
C VAL A 71 13.07 6.52 12.22
N ASN A 72 14.13 6.29 13.01
CA ASN A 72 15.51 6.38 12.53
C ASN A 72 15.73 5.22 11.54
N ARG A 73 15.30 5.41 10.29
CA ARG A 73 15.46 4.43 9.22
C ARG A 73 16.83 4.61 8.58
N GLU A 74 17.51 3.49 8.35
CA GLU A 74 18.78 3.44 7.61
C GLU A 74 18.53 3.02 6.15
N GLU A 75 17.46 2.27 5.89
CA GLU A 75 17.17 1.72 4.56
C GLU A 75 15.66 1.50 4.35
N PHE A 76 15.18 1.81 3.15
CA PHE A 76 13.84 1.47 2.66
C PHE A 76 13.94 0.55 1.44
N ILE A 77 13.41 -0.66 1.57
CA ILE A 77 13.42 -1.68 0.52
C ILE A 77 11.99 -1.91 0.06
N VAL A 78 11.68 -1.59 -1.20
CA VAL A 78 10.34 -1.76 -1.77
C VAL A 78 10.34 -2.79 -2.90
N HIS A 79 9.42 -3.75 -2.83
CA HIS A 79 9.09 -4.64 -3.94
C HIS A 79 7.85 -4.12 -4.66
N VAL A 80 7.96 -3.91 -5.97
CA VAL A 80 6.87 -3.37 -6.78
C VAL A 80 6.26 -4.45 -7.65
N TYR A 81 4.94 -4.55 -7.62
CA TYR A 81 4.13 -5.40 -8.47
C TYR A 81 3.14 -4.53 -9.25
N GLN A 82 2.94 -4.86 -10.51
CA GLN A 82 2.00 -4.15 -11.37
C GLN A 82 0.93 -5.13 -11.85
N GLY A 83 -0.35 -4.77 -11.69
CA GLY A 83 -1.48 -5.65 -11.97
C GLY A 83 -2.84 -5.00 -11.76
N HIS A 84 -3.88 -5.84 -11.65
CA HIS A 84 -5.28 -5.43 -11.48
C HIS A 84 -5.83 -5.92 -10.13
N ASP A 85 -6.54 -5.05 -9.41
CA ASP A 85 -7.22 -5.40 -8.16
C ASP A 85 -8.42 -6.33 -8.43
N VAL A 86 -8.44 -7.51 -7.82
CA VAL A 86 -9.48 -8.53 -8.06
C VAL A 86 -10.54 -8.60 -6.97
N GLY A 87 -10.50 -7.68 -6.01
CA GLY A 87 -11.45 -7.57 -4.91
C GLY A 87 -10.89 -7.97 -3.55
N VAL A 88 -11.63 -7.59 -2.50
CA VAL A 88 -11.33 -7.86 -1.10
C VAL A 88 -12.20 -9.02 -0.59
N TYR A 89 -11.57 -10.04 -0.02
CA TYR A 89 -12.25 -11.22 0.50
C TYR A 89 -12.15 -11.25 2.03
N THR A 90 -13.26 -11.52 2.72
CA THR A 90 -13.27 -11.66 4.18
C THR A 90 -13.92 -12.98 4.56
N ASN A 91 -13.44 -13.60 5.65
CA ASN A 91 -13.98 -14.90 6.11
C ASN A 91 -15.45 -14.81 6.59
N HIS A 92 -15.98 -13.60 6.78
CA HIS A 92 -17.36 -13.38 7.21
C HIS A 92 -18.37 -13.55 6.06
N GLY A 93 -17.93 -13.44 4.80
CA GLY A 93 -18.80 -13.58 3.62
C GLY A 93 -18.94 -15.00 3.06
N PHE A 94 -18.26 -16.00 3.63
CA PHE A 94 -18.28 -17.39 3.13
C PHE A 94 -19.27 -18.30 3.90
N GLY A 95 -20.09 -17.76 4.81
CA GLY A 95 -20.80 -18.55 5.83
C GLY A 95 -22.34 -18.52 5.83
N GLU A 96 -23.02 -17.78 4.96
CA GLU A 96 -24.49 -17.69 4.96
C GLU A 96 -25.08 -17.91 3.55
N ASP A 97 -24.84 -19.09 2.96
CA ASP A 97 -25.65 -19.62 1.86
C ASP A 97 -25.42 -21.14 1.75
N GLY A 98 -25.86 -21.88 2.78
CA GLY A 98 -25.71 -23.32 2.83
C GLY A 98 -26.67 -23.99 3.83
N GLU A 99 -27.81 -24.41 3.30
CA GLU A 99 -28.73 -25.44 3.82
C GLU A 99 -29.61 -25.10 5.04
N GLU A 100 -30.90 -24.86 4.78
CA GLU A 100 -31.94 -25.76 5.30
C GLU A 100 -32.94 -26.06 4.17
N GLY A 101 -32.81 -27.25 3.59
CA GLY A 101 -33.85 -27.96 2.85
C GLY A 101 -34.45 -29.06 3.71
#